data_AF-A0A7X8LW86-F1
#
_entry.id   AF-A0A7X8LW86-F1
#
_cell.length_a   1.000
_cell.length_b   1.000
_cell.length_c   1.000
_cell.angle_alpha   90.00
_cell.angle_beta   90.00
_cell.angle_gamma   90.00
#
_symmetry.space_group_name_H-M   'P 1'
#
loop_
_entity.id
_entity.type
_entity.pdbx_description
1 polymer ?
#
loop_
_entity_poly.entity_id
_entity_poly.type
_entity_poly.pdbx_seq_one_letter_code
_entity_poly.pdbx_strand_id
1 'polypeptide(L)' 'MRINHNISALNTYRQLTTNTTAGGKSLEKLSSGFRINRAGDDAAGLA' A
#
# COMPACT_ATOMS: atom_id res chain seq x y z
N MET A 1 -8.31 14.77 26.65
CA MET A 1 -8.63 14.41 25.24
C MET A 1 -8.57 12.89 24.99
N ARG A 2 -9.17 12.03 25.84
CA ARG A 2 -9.21 10.58 25.61
C ARG A 2 -10.51 10.09 24.94
N ILE A 3 -11.60 10.86 25.03
CA ILE A 3 -12.90 10.53 24.42
C ILE A 3 -13.01 11.07 22.99
N ASN A 4 -12.44 12.26 22.70
CA ASN A 4 -12.60 12.90 21.39
C ASN A 4 -11.66 12.37 20.29
N HIS A 5 -10.50 11.80 20.65
CA HIS A 5 -9.52 11.31 19.69
C HIS A 5 -9.02 9.94 20.12
N ASN A 6 -9.31 8.95 19.28
CA ASN A 6 -8.82 7.59 19.47
C ASN A 6 -7.56 7.38 18.64
N ILE A 7 -6.40 7.69 19.23
CA ILE A 7 -5.10 7.63 18.55
C ILE A 7 -4.74 6.20 18.13
N SER A 8 -5.14 5.17 18.89
CA SER A 8 -4.90 3.78 18.51
C SER A 8 -5.71 3.41 17.28
N ALA A 9 -6.99 3.79 17.21
CA ALA A 9 -7.81 3.59 16.01
C ALA A 9 -7.23 4.31 14.78
N LEU A 10 -6.76 5.55 14.94
CA LEU A 10 -6.11 6.30 13.85
C LEU A 10 -4.78 5.69 13.41
N ASN A 11 -4.02 5.07 14.32
CA ASN A 11 -2.79 4.36 13.98
C ASN A 11 -3.11 3.07 13.23
N THR A 12 -4.05 2.27 13.73
CA THR A 12 -4.52 1.05 13.06
C THR A 12 -5.09 1.37 11.68
N TYR A 13 -5.85 2.45 11.52
CA TYR A 13 -6.37 2.88 10.23
C TYR A 13 -5.24 3.20 9.24
N ARG A 14 -4.20 3.94 9.67
CA ARG A 14 -3.03 4.21 8.83
C ARG A 14 -2.31 2.92 8.40
N GLN A 15 -2.08 2.01 9.34
CA GLN A 15 -1.47 0.71 9.03
C GLN A 15 -2.34 -0.11 8.07
N LEU A 16 -3.66 -0.11 8.26
CA LEU A 16 -4.62 -0.77 7.38
C LEU A 16 -4.56 -0.18 5.97
N THR A 17 -4.57 1.14 5.82
CA THR A 17 -4.47 1.79 4.50
C THR A 17 -3.18 1.40 3.77
N THR A 18 -2.05 1.36 4.47
CA THR A 18 -0.77 0.92 3.90
C THR A 18 -0.84 -0.55 3.48
N ASN A 19 -1.37 -1.43 4.35
CA ASN A 19 -1.49 -2.86 4.07
C ASN A 19 -2.44 -3.15 2.90
N THR A 20 -3.58 -2.46 2.82
CA THR A 20 -4.52 -2.57 1.69
C THR A 20 -3.85 -2.16 0.39
N THR A 21 -3.08 -1.07 0.40
CA THR A 21 -2.34 -0.61 -0.79
C THR A 21 -1.28 -1.63 -1.21
N ALA A 22 -0.53 -2.19 -0.25
CA ALA A 22 0.46 -3.22 -0.52
C ALA A 22 -0.18 -4.51 -1.06
N GLY A 23 -1.30 -4.94 -0.48
CA GLY A 23 -2.08 -6.09 -0.94
C GLY A 23 -2.60 -5.91 -2.37
N GLY A 24 -3.14 -4.73 -2.68
CA GLY A 24 -3.58 -4.39 -4.04
C GLY A 24 -2.45 -4.46 -5.06
N LYS A 25 -1.25 -3.96 -4.73
CA LYS A 25 -0.06 -4.07 -5.60
C LYS A 25 0.39 -5.52 -5.79
N SER A 26 0.36 -6.34 -4.74
CA SER A 26 0.69 -7.76 -4.83
C SER A 26 -0.30 -8.51 -5.72
N LEU A 27 -1.61 -8.21 -5.61
CA LEU A 27 -2.64 -8.76 -6.48
C LEU A 27 -2.46 -8.32 -7.94
N GLU A 28 -2.11 -7.05 -8.17
CA GLU A 28 -1.81 -6.54 -9.51
C GLU A 28 -0.60 -7.27 -10.15
N LYS A 29 0.47 -7.51 -9.37
CA LYS A 29 1.63 -8.32 -9.80
C LYS A 29 1.27 -9.77 -10.09
N LEU A 30 0.42 -10.38 -9.26
CA LEU A 30 -0.05 -11.74 -9.49
C LEU A 30 -0.93 -11.84 -10.75
N SER A 31 -1.86 -10.89 -10.93
CA SER A 31 -2.81 -10.91 -12.04
C SER A 31 -2.17 -10.62 -13.40
N SER A 32 -1.14 -9.78 -13.43
CA SER A 32 -0.43 -9.42 -14.65
C SER A 32 0.66 -10.42 -15.03
N GLY A 33 1.18 -11.19 -14.07
CA GLY A 33 2.35 -12.06 -14.26
C GLY A 33 3.67 -11.29 -14.46
N PHE A 34 3.64 -9.95 -14.43
CA PHE A 34 4.81 -9.10 -14.57
C PHE A 34 5.27 -8.55 -13.22
N ARG A 35 6.61 -8.53 -13.02
CA ARG A 35 7.24 -8.01 -11.79
C ARG A 35 7.02 -6.50 -11.60
N ILE A 36 6.87 -5.77 -12.70
CA ILE A 36 6.76 -4.30 -12.78
C ILE A 36 5.48 -3.98 -13.55
N ASN A 37 4.49 -3.36 -12.91
CA ASN A 37 3.21 -3.03 -13.55
C ASN A 37 2.97 -1.53 -13.71
N ARG A 38 3.77 -0.71 -13.04
CA ARG A 38 3.69 0.76 -13.10
C ARG A 38 5.07 1.34 -13.33
N ALA A 39 5.15 2.46 -14.04
CA ALA A 39 6.41 3.18 -14.29
C ALA A 39 7.15 3.59 -12.99
N GLY A 40 6.44 3.66 -11.85
CA GLY A 40 7.03 3.91 -10.53
C GLY A 40 7.48 2.65 -9.77
N ASP A 41 7.14 1.44 -10.22
CA ASP A 41 7.58 0.18 -9.57
C ASP A 41 9.03 -0.17 -9.92
N ASP A 42 9.56 0.37 -11.02
CA ASP A 42 10.97 0.29 -11.41
C ASP A 42 11.37 1.52 -12.26
N ALA A 43 11.42 2.69 -11.63
CA ALA A 43 11.88 3.91 -12.29
C ALA A 43 13.38 3.87 -12.64
N ALA A 44 14.14 2.93 -12.06
CA ALA A 44 15.58 2.78 -12.25
C ALA A 44 15.95 1.73 -13.30
N GLY A 45 15.10 0.73 -13.55
CA GLY A 45 15.33 -0.33 -14.55
C GLY A 45 14.72 -0.10 -15.93
N LEU A 46 14.03 1.04 -16.15
CA LEU A 46 13.44 1.46 -17.43
C LEU A 46 14.21 2.63 -18.09
N ALA A 47 15.47 2.87 -17.69
CA ALA A 47 16.38 3.83 -18.32
C ALA A 47 17.45 3.10 -19.14
#